data_AF-A0A7J3SMW3-F1
#
_entry.id   AF-A0A7J3SMW3-F1
#
_cell.length_a   1.000
_cell.length_b   1.000
_cell.length_c   1.000
_cell.angle_alpha   90.00
_cell.angle_beta   90.00
_cell.angle_gamma   90.00
#
_symmetry.space_group_name_H-M   'P 1'
#
loop_
_entity.id
_entity.type
_entity.pdbx_description
1 polymer ?
#
loop_
_entity_poly.entity_id
_entity_poly.type
_entity_poly.pdbx_seq_one_letter_code
_entity_poly.pdbx_strand_id
1 'polypeptide(L)'
;MPRWEVLAPGLIEFGPQPGKRNLGFTTPWRWQRPIIDMNKCTDCKLCHYYCPDGAIDFAPIKVDIDYCKGCGTCEKVCPVKAIKMVPEIEYLEGLRDEEVLRRFEQREYGF
;
A
#
# COMPACT_ATOMS: atom_id res chain seq x y z
N MET A 1 -24.34 -24.58 2.05
CA MET A 1 -23.01 -23.99 2.29
C MET A 1 -22.70 -24.12 3.77
N PRO A 2 -21.53 -24.64 4.16
CA PRO A 2 -21.12 -24.68 5.56
C PRO A 2 -21.02 -23.25 6.12
N ARG A 3 -21.36 -23.07 7.40
CA ARG A 3 -21.13 -21.81 8.12
C ARG A 3 -19.62 -21.56 8.23
N TRP A 4 -19.25 -20.28 8.29
CA TRP A 4 -17.86 -19.83 8.46
C TRP A 4 -17.17 -20.47 9.69
N GLU A 5 -17.93 -20.87 10.70
CA GLU A 5 -17.47 -21.54 11.93
C GLU A 5 -16.95 -22.98 11.74
N VAL A 6 -17.27 -23.65 10.63
CA VAL A 6 -16.97 -25.09 10.41
C VAL A 6 -15.94 -25.33 9.33
N LEU A 7 -15.28 -24.28 8.83
CA LEU A 7 -14.24 -24.44 7.82
C LEU A 7 -12.96 -24.97 8.47
N ALA A 8 -12.29 -25.91 7.79
CA ALA A 8 -11.04 -26.49 8.26
C ALA A 8 -9.99 -25.38 8.51
N PRO A 9 -9.19 -25.46 9.58
CA PRO A 9 -8.05 -24.55 9.77
C PRO A 9 -7.15 -24.62 8.53
N GLY A 10 -6.97 -23.48 7.86
CA GLY A 10 -6.30 -23.37 6.54
C GLY A 10 -7.21 -22.95 5.39
N LEU A 11 -8.54 -23.15 5.49
CA LEU A 11 -9.51 -22.58 4.54
C LEU A 11 -9.97 -21.17 4.96
N ILE A 12 -9.81 -20.85 6.25
CA ILE A 12 -9.87 -19.49 6.79
C ILE A 12 -8.43 -19.02 6.91
N GLU A 13 -7.95 -18.28 5.92
CA GLU A 13 -6.80 -17.43 6.15
C GLU A 13 -7.26 -16.29 7.06
N PHE A 14 -6.66 -16.18 8.24
CA PHE A 14 -6.85 -14.98 9.04
C PHE A 14 -6.33 -13.82 8.22
N GLY A 15 -7.25 -13.00 7.71
CA GLY A 15 -6.91 -11.74 7.09
C GLY A 15 -6.00 -10.92 8.02
N PRO A 16 -5.22 -10.00 7.46
CA PRO A 16 -4.27 -9.23 8.23
C PRO A 16 -5.01 -8.53 9.39
N GLN A 17 -4.42 -8.58 10.59
CA GLN A 17 -4.96 -7.85 11.74
C GLN A 17 -5.00 -6.35 11.38
N PRO A 18 -5.97 -5.56 11.89
CA PRO A 18 -6.02 -4.13 11.63
C PRO A 18 -4.67 -3.46 11.92
N GLY A 19 -4.11 -2.77 10.92
CA GLY A 19 -2.79 -2.13 10.99
C GLY A 19 -1.58 -3.03 10.71
N LYS A 20 -1.76 -4.34 10.49
CA LYS A 20 -0.72 -5.24 10.00
C LYS A 20 -0.84 -5.43 8.49
N ARG A 21 0.30 -5.63 7.82
CA ARG A 21 0.36 -5.96 6.40
C ARG A 21 0.05 -7.43 6.17
N ASN A 22 -0.49 -7.73 4.99
CA ASN A 22 -0.68 -9.10 4.56
C ASN A 22 0.62 -9.64 3.94
N LEU A 23 1.50 -10.21 4.77
CA LEU A 23 2.87 -10.60 4.40
C LEU A 23 2.97 -11.51 3.16
N GLY A 24 1.94 -12.29 2.86
CA GLY A 24 1.90 -13.19 1.69
C GLY A 24 1.36 -12.56 0.40
N PHE A 25 0.91 -11.30 0.40
CA PHE A 25 0.26 -10.68 -0.75
C PHE A 25 0.85 -9.31 -1.06
N THR A 26 2.03 -9.30 -1.69
CA THR A 26 2.60 -8.10 -2.33
C THR A 26 1.90 -7.86 -3.66
N THR A 27 1.73 -6.59 -4.04
CA THR A 27 0.99 -6.22 -5.25
C THR A 27 1.90 -5.58 -6.28
N PRO A 28 2.32 -6.31 -7.34
CA PRO A 28 3.19 -5.75 -8.36
C PRO A 28 2.44 -4.88 -9.38
N TRP A 29 1.12 -5.04 -9.50
CA TRP A 29 0.27 -4.26 -10.41
C TRP A 29 -0.47 -3.13 -9.67
N ARG A 30 0.08 -1.92 -9.67
CA ARG A 30 -0.66 -0.73 -9.23
C ARG A 30 -0.75 0.27 -10.37
N TRP A 31 -1.96 0.77 -10.62
CA TRP A 31 -2.19 1.77 -11.66
C TRP A 31 -1.78 3.17 -11.20
N GLN A 32 -1.97 3.47 -9.91
CA GLN A 32 -1.61 4.73 -9.29
C GLN A 32 -0.89 4.51 -7.95
N ARG A 33 -0.08 5.48 -7.53
CA ARG A 33 0.59 5.50 -6.23
C ARG A 33 0.26 6.78 -5.46
N PRO A 34 0.18 6.73 -4.12
CA PRO A 34 0.06 7.93 -3.30
C PRO A 34 1.42 8.63 -3.15
N ILE A 35 1.43 9.95 -3.35
CA ILE A 35 2.53 10.84 -2.96
C ILE A 35 2.05 11.67 -1.78
N ILE A 36 2.83 11.68 -0.70
CA ILE A 36 2.53 12.43 0.53
C ILE A 36 3.41 13.68 0.56
N ASP A 37 2.79 14.86 0.63
CA ASP A 37 3.44 16.13 0.89
C ASP A 37 3.61 16.32 2.40
N MET A 38 4.81 16.04 2.91
CA MET A 38 5.11 16.11 4.33
C MET A 38 5.03 17.54 4.90
N ASN A 39 5.11 18.59 4.06
CA ASN A 39 4.95 19.97 4.53
C ASN A 39 3.50 20.30 4.90
N LYS A 40 2.54 19.59 4.31
CA LYS A 40 1.10 19.74 4.60
C LYS A 40 0.59 18.72 5.59
N CYS A 41 1.29 17.61 5.76
CA CYS A 41 0.89 16.53 6.65
C CYS A 41 0.91 17.01 8.11
N THR A 42 -0.22 16.88 8.80
CA THR A 42 -0.37 17.19 10.24
C THR A 42 -0.17 15.97 11.13
N ASP A 43 0.29 14.86 10.56
CA ASP A 43 0.53 13.59 11.25
C ASP A 43 -0.70 12.96 11.96
N CYS A 44 -1.91 13.25 11.49
CA CYS A 44 -3.17 12.76 12.06
C CYS A 44 -3.40 11.23 11.99
N LYS A 45 -2.54 10.49 11.28
CA LYS A 45 -2.58 9.01 11.10
C LYS A 45 -3.85 8.41 10.50
N LEU A 46 -4.81 9.21 10.04
CA LEU A 46 -6.04 8.69 9.42
C LEU A 46 -5.75 7.80 8.21
N CYS A 47 -4.77 8.17 7.38
CA CYS A 47 -4.36 7.37 6.24
C CYS A 47 -3.91 5.95 6.63
N HIS A 48 -3.23 5.79 7.77
CA HIS A 48 -2.82 4.50 8.32
C HIS A 48 -4.03 3.66 8.72
N TYR A 49 -4.93 4.23 9.53
CA TYR A 49 -6.10 3.50 10.06
C TYR A 49 -7.09 3.07 8.97
N TYR A 50 -7.25 3.88 7.92
CA TYR A 50 -8.19 3.59 6.83
C TYR A 50 -7.54 2.84 5.65
N CYS A 51 -6.26 2.49 5.73
CA CYS A 51 -5.62 1.70 4.68
C CYS A 51 -6.12 0.25 4.74
N PRO A 52 -6.86 -0.25 3.73
CA PRO A 52 -7.42 -1.60 3.78
C PRO A 52 -6.33 -2.69 3.76
N ASP A 53 -5.16 -2.40 3.19
CA ASP A 53 -4.05 -3.33 3.06
C ASP A 53 -2.95 -3.14 4.12
N GLY A 54 -3.11 -2.16 5.03
CA GLY A 54 -2.09 -1.84 6.03
C GLY A 54 -0.76 -1.34 5.42
N ALA A 55 -0.79 -0.81 4.20
CA ALA A 55 0.39 -0.41 3.44
C ALA A 55 1.07 0.89 3.94
N ILE A 56 0.55 1.55 4.97
CA ILE A 56 1.10 2.80 5.51
C ILE A 56 1.63 2.52 6.92
N ASP A 57 2.86 2.92 7.21
CA ASP A 57 3.45 2.80 8.55
C ASP A 57 2.87 3.83 9.52
N PHE A 58 2.83 3.48 10.81
CA PHE A 58 2.31 4.36 11.85
C PHE A 58 3.27 5.52 12.16
N ALA A 59 4.56 5.25 12.34
CA ALA A 59 5.57 6.26 12.67
C ALA A 59 6.96 5.84 12.16
N PRO A 60 7.58 6.60 11.24
CA PRO A 60 7.03 7.74 10.50
C PRO A 60 5.91 7.32 9.52
N ILE A 61 5.07 8.27 9.09
CA ILE A 61 4.12 8.03 7.98
C ILE A 61 4.94 7.77 6.72
N LYS A 62 4.98 6.50 6.32
CA LYS A 62 5.65 6.03 5.11
C LYS A 62 4.75 5.03 4.42
N VAL A 63 4.58 5.19 3.11
CA VAL A 63 3.85 4.21 2.31
C VAL A 63 4.84 3.14 1.88
N ASP A 64 4.55 1.91 2.26
CA ASP A 64 5.19 0.73 1.68
C ASP A 64 4.52 0.42 0.35
N ILE A 65 5.29 0.63 -0.71
CA ILE A 65 4.82 0.55 -2.07
C ILE A 65 4.60 -0.90 -2.52
N ASP A 66 5.23 -1.87 -1.86
CA ASP A 66 5.10 -3.28 -2.23
C ASP A 66 3.75 -3.86 -1.80
N TYR A 67 3.13 -3.28 -0.77
CA TYR A 67 1.79 -3.61 -0.29
C TYR A 67 0.72 -2.62 -0.77
N CYS A 68 1.12 -1.48 -1.34
CA CYS A 68 0.20 -0.46 -1.80
C CYS A 68 -0.44 -0.83 -3.13
N LYS A 69 -1.74 -1.14 -3.09
CA LYS A 69 -2.56 -1.43 -4.29
C LYS A 69 -2.93 -0.20 -5.13
N GLY A 70 -2.73 1.00 -4.60
CA GLY A 70 -3.14 2.22 -5.29
C GLY A 70 -4.65 2.51 -5.27
N CYS A 71 -5.38 2.08 -4.23
CA CYS A 71 -6.85 2.23 -4.15
C CYS A 71 -7.34 3.69 -3.92
N GLY A 72 -6.46 4.59 -3.47
CA GLY A 72 -6.80 6.01 -3.26
C GLY A 72 -7.58 6.33 -1.98
N THR A 73 -7.82 5.37 -1.08
CA THR A 73 -8.54 5.63 0.19
C THR A 73 -7.81 6.66 1.07
N CYS A 74 -6.48 6.62 1.10
CA CYS A 74 -5.66 7.54 1.88
C CYS A 74 -5.80 9.01 1.41
N GLU A 75 -5.96 9.25 0.12
CA GLU A 75 -6.23 10.59 -0.43
C GLU A 75 -7.61 11.10 0.00
N LYS A 76 -8.64 10.24 -0.11
CA LYS A 76 -10.03 10.60 0.23
C LYS A 76 -10.22 10.94 1.70
N VAL A 77 -9.54 10.23 2.60
CA VAL A 77 -9.67 10.42 4.05
C VAL A 77 -8.81 11.58 4.59
N CYS A 78 -7.85 12.07 3.80
CA CYS A 78 -6.93 13.09 4.26
C CYS A 78 -7.64 14.46 4.39
N PRO A 79 -7.81 15.02 5.61
CA PRO A 79 -8.56 16.26 5.81
C PRO A 79 -7.85 17.48 5.20
N VAL A 80 -6.51 17.45 5.18
CA VAL A 80 -5.65 18.52 4.66
C VAL A 80 -5.25 18.31 3.20
N LYS A 81 -5.74 17.24 2.54
CA LYS A 81 -5.38 16.88 1.16
C LYS A 81 -3.86 16.87 0.90
N ALA A 82 -3.10 16.37 1.86
CA ALA A 82 -1.65 16.23 1.77
C ALA A 82 -1.22 15.04 0.88
N ILE A 83 -2.14 14.14 0.55
CA ILE A 83 -1.88 12.96 -0.26
C ILE A 83 -2.50 13.18 -1.64
N LYS A 84 -1.73 12.89 -2.70
CA LYS A 84 -2.20 12.90 -4.09
C LYS A 84 -1.94 11.56 -4.74
N MET A 85 -2.91 11.04 -5.50
CA MET A 85 -2.71 9.86 -6.33
C MET A 85 -2.11 10.27 -7.68
N VAL A 86 -0.98 9.66 -8.04
CA VAL A 86 -0.34 9.84 -9.36
C VAL A 86 -0.27 8.52 -10.13
N PRO A 87 -0.37 8.52 -11.46
CA PRO A 87 -0.14 7.34 -12.27
C PRO A 87 1.23 6.70 -12.00
N GLU A 88 1.24 5.37 -11.96
CA GLU A 88 2.44 4.61 -11.69
C GLU A 88 3.51 4.85 -12.76
N ILE A 89 3.07 4.87 -14.01
CA ILE A 89 3.87 5.02 -15.22
C ILE A 89 4.52 6.40 -15.23
N GLU A 90 3.75 7.48 -15.04
CA GLU A 90 4.28 8.86 -15.02
C GLU A 90 5.39 9.05 -13.98
N TYR A 91 5.26 8.42 -12.82
CA TYR A 91 6.33 8.46 -11.82
C TYR A 91 7.56 7.66 -12.27
N LEU A 92 7.38 6.50 -12.90
CA LEU A 92 8.50 5.69 -13.41
C LEU A 92 9.22 6.39 -14.56
N GLU A 93 8.50 7.06 -15.46
CA GLU A 93 9.09 7.89 -16.52
C GLU A 93 9.90 9.07 -15.96
N GLY A 94 9.50 9.59 -14.79
CA GLY A 94 10.28 10.60 -14.06
C GLY A 94 11.54 10.08 -13.38
N LEU A 95 11.74 8.75 -13.32
CA LEU A 95 12.97 8.13 -12.84
C LEU A 95 13.90 7.82 -14.03
N ARG A 96 15.21 7.85 -13.80
CA ARG A 96 16.16 7.37 -14.83
C ARG A 96 15.98 5.87 -15.05
N ASP A 97 16.20 5.41 -16.28
CA ASP A 97 16.07 3.99 -16.67
C ASP A 97 16.83 3.03 -15.72
N GLU A 98 18.03 3.40 -15.28
CA GLU A 98 18.82 2.62 -14.32
C GLU A 98 18.16 2.47 -12.94
N GLU A 99 17.44 3.49 -12.47
CA GLU A 99 16.76 3.48 -11.18
C GLU A 99 15.46 2.66 -11.23
N VAL A 100 14.79 2.70 -12.38
CA VAL A 100 13.65 1.85 -12.72
C VAL A 100 14.08 0.38 -12.75
N LEU A 101 15.15 0.05 -13.49
CA LEU A 101 15.70 -1.32 -13.58
C LEU A 101 16.14 -1.86 -12.22
N ARG A 102 16.90 -1.08 -11.43
CA ARG A 102 17.27 -1.49 -10.06
C ARG A 102 16.05 -1.79 -9.19
N ARG A 103 14.97 -1.03 -9.35
CA ARG A 103 13.73 -1.25 -8.60
C ARG A 103 12.97 -2.49 -9.08
N PHE A 104 13.12 -2.88 -10.34
CA PHE A 104 12.63 -4.16 -10.84
C PHE A 104 13.50 -5.33 -10.40
N GLU A 105 14.82 -5.17 -10.33
CA GLU A 105 15.76 -6.20 -9.86
C GLU A 105 15.67 -6.45 -8.35
N GLN A 106 15.45 -5.39 -7.55
CA GLN A 106 15.21 -5.49 -6.10
C GLN A 106 13.87 -6.15 -5.75
N ARG A 107 12.94 -6.21 -6.71
CA ARG A 107 11.74 -7.02 -6.57
C ARG A 107 12.14 -8.45 -6.93
N GLU A 108 12.69 -9.17 -5.95
CA GLU A 108 12.89 -10.62 -6.07
C GLU A 108 11.55 -11.24 -6.50
N TYR A 109 11.42 -11.54 -7.78
CA TYR A 109 10.39 -12.42 -8.30
C TYR A 109 10.77 -13.82 -7.82
N GLY A 110 10.40 -14.14 -6.59
CA GLY A 110 10.39 -15.51 -6.09
C GLY A 110 9.30 -16.29 -6.81
N PHE A 111 9.68 -16.94 -7.91
CA PHE A 111 9.06 -18.17 -8.38
C PHE A 111 9.97 -19.34 -8.02
#